data_AF-A0A1F4AEH7-F1
#
_entry.id   AF-A0A1F4AEH7-F1
#
_cell.length_a   1.000
_cell.length_b   1.000
_cell.length_c   1.000
_cell.angle_alpha   90.00
_cell.angle_beta   90.00
_cell.angle_gamma   90.00
#
_symmetry.space_group_name_H-M   'P 1'
#
loop_
_entity.id
_entity.type
_entity.pdbx_description
1 polymer ?
#
loop_
_entity_poly.entity_id
_entity_poly.type
_entity_poly.pdbx_seq_one_letter_code
_entity_poly.pdbx_strand_id
1 'polypeptide(L)'
;MLEFFRQVRKLGGVELGREHEAVRIAYMRTRSDFDRLRLAMVLSLPETVWNDVARALDLLEPMIRNQNSPLHGLAVLLQTFVQEQRRLGKSVHGMQQKLDALKAMERNLIERKR
;
A
#
# COMPACT_ATOMS: atom_id res chain seq x y z
N MET A 1 12.62 -0.89 12.66
CA MET A 1 11.48 -0.66 11.74
C MET A 1 11.87 -0.65 10.28
N LEU A 2 12.90 0.10 9.88
CA LEU A 2 13.36 0.12 8.47
C LEU A 2 13.92 -1.23 8.00
N GLU A 3 14.63 -1.96 8.87
CA GLU A 3 15.09 -3.33 8.56
C GLU A 3 13.94 -4.30 8.32
N PHE A 4 12.87 -4.21 9.13
CA PHE A 4 11.66 -4.99 8.92
C PHE A 4 11.06 -4.68 7.54
N PHE A 5 10.89 -3.40 7.20
CA PHE A 5 10.38 -3.01 5.88
C PHE A 5 11.26 -3.54 4.74
N ARG A 6 12.59 -3.45 4.87
CA ARG A 6 13.54 -3.99 3.90
C ARG A 6 13.41 -5.51 3.76
N GLN A 7 13.25 -6.23 4.86
CA GLN A 7 13.09 -7.68 4.87
C GLN A 7 11.80 -8.08 4.17
N VAL A 8 10.67 -7.47 4.55
CA VAL A 8 9.36 -7.79 4.00
C VAL A 8 9.31 -7.55 2.49
N ARG A 9 9.95 -6.50 1.99
CA ARG A 9 10.06 -6.23 0.54
C ARG A 9 10.85 -7.29 -0.25
N LYS A 10 11.65 -8.13 0.41
CA LYS A 10 12.42 -9.21 -0.21
C LYS A 10 11.70 -10.56 -0.15
N LEU A 11 10.61 -10.67 0.60
CA LEU A 11 9.87 -11.92 0.77
C LEU A 11 9.07 -12.25 -0.50
N GLY A 12 9.01 -13.52 -0.85
CA GLY A 12 8.10 -14.04 -1.88
C GLY A 12 6.65 -14.11 -1.38
N GLY A 13 5.71 -14.41 -2.28
CA GLY A 13 4.28 -14.36 -1.96
C GLY A 13 3.84 -15.27 -0.80
N VAL A 14 4.42 -16.47 -0.67
CA VAL A 14 4.09 -17.40 0.42
C VAL A 14 4.63 -16.91 1.76
N GLU A 15 5.89 -16.49 1.78
CA GLU A 15 6.56 -15.96 2.98
C GLU A 15 5.90 -14.65 3.43
N LEU A 16 5.52 -13.80 2.48
CA LEU A 16 4.84 -12.54 2.77
C LEU A 16 3.45 -12.78 3.36
N GLY A 17 2.73 -13.81 2.92
CA GLY A 17 1.44 -14.18 3.50
C GLY A 17 1.57 -14.67 4.94
N ARG A 18 2.61 -15.44 5.24
CA ARG A 18 2.93 -15.84 6.62
C ARG A 18 3.29 -14.64 7.49
N GLU A 19 4.09 -13.71 6.98
CA GLU A 19 4.47 -12.50 7.71
C GLU A 19 3.28 -11.59 7.95
N HIS A 20 2.39 -11.43 6.96
CA HIS A 20 1.14 -10.69 7.11
C HIS A 20 0.29 -11.27 8.26
N GLU A 21 0.10 -12.59 8.28
CA GLU A 21 -0.66 -13.24 9.34
C GLU A 21 0.02 -13.13 10.71
N ALA A 22 1.34 -13.32 10.77
CA ALA A 22 2.11 -13.19 12.00
C ALA A 22 2.00 -11.77 12.60
N VAL A 23 2.14 -10.74 11.77
CA VAL A 23 2.01 -9.34 12.19
C VAL A 23 0.56 -9.02 12.59
N ARG A 24 -0.43 -9.56 11.88
CA ARG A 24 -1.85 -9.41 12.23
C ARG A 24 -2.15 -10.00 13.61
N ILE A 25 -1.68 -11.23 13.88
CA ILE A 25 -1.84 -11.89 15.19
C ILE A 25 -1.11 -11.10 16.28
N ALA A 26 0.12 -10.65 16.03
CA ALA A 26 0.89 -9.84 16.98
C ALA A 26 0.13 -8.56 17.36
N TYR A 27 -0.40 -7.84 16.37
CA TYR A 27 -1.22 -6.66 16.60
C TYR A 27 -2.51 -6.97 17.37
N MET A 28 -3.19 -8.08 17.08
CA MET A 28 -4.39 -8.47 17.83
C MET A 28 -4.09 -8.78 19.31
N ARG A 29 -2.90 -9.29 19.61
CA ARG A 29 -2.48 -9.65 20.97
C ARG A 29 -2.06 -8.44 21.80
N THR A 30 -1.24 -7.55 21.25
CA THR A 30 -0.61 -6.45 22.01
C THR A 30 -1.29 -5.11 21.77
N ARG A 31 -1.81 -4.88 20.56
CA ARG A 31 -2.24 -3.58 20.03
C ARG A 31 -1.22 -2.46 20.23
N SER A 32 0.07 -2.81 20.28
CA SER A 32 1.15 -1.84 20.45
C SER A 32 1.29 -0.93 19.22
N ASP A 33 1.78 0.29 19.42
CA ASP A 33 2.13 1.21 18.32
C ASP A 33 3.12 0.58 17.34
N PHE A 34 4.03 -0.27 17.84
CA PHE A 34 5.00 -0.98 17.04
C PHE A 34 4.33 -2.01 16.10
N ASP A 35 3.45 -2.85 16.63
CA ASP A 35 2.76 -3.88 15.85
C ASP A 35 1.74 -3.27 14.89
N ARG A 36 1.10 -2.18 15.31
CA ARG A 36 0.22 -1.35 14.47
C ARG A 36 0.95 -0.81 13.25
N LEU A 37 2.15 -0.24 13.46
CA LEU A 37 2.98 0.30 12.38
C LEU A 37 3.54 -0.81 11.48
N ARG A 38 3.91 -1.97 12.03
CA ARG A 38 4.30 -3.15 11.22
C ARG A 38 3.16 -3.61 10.31
N LEU A 39 1.95 -3.68 10.85
CA LEU A 39 0.79 -4.10 10.08
C LEU A 39 0.48 -3.09 8.96
N ALA A 40 0.49 -1.79 9.27
CA ALA A 40 0.30 -0.74 8.28
C ALA A 40 1.36 -0.82 7.15
N MET A 41 2.63 -1.12 7.48
CA MET A 41 3.68 -1.32 6.47
C MET A 41 3.37 -2.50 5.54
N VAL A 42 2.97 -3.66 6.08
CA VAL A 42 2.66 -4.84 5.25
C VAL A 42 1.46 -4.56 4.33
N LEU A 43 0.39 -3.94 4.87
CA LEU A 43 -0.81 -3.58 4.09
C LEU A 43 -0.53 -2.53 3.01
N SER A 44 0.54 -1.75 3.14
CA SER A 44 0.93 -0.76 2.13
C SER A 44 1.67 -1.34 0.92
N LEU A 45 2.06 -2.61 0.95
CA LEU A 45 2.88 -3.19 -0.11
C LEU A 45 2.09 -3.38 -1.40
N PRO A 46 2.55 -2.82 -2.53
CA PRO A 46 1.86 -2.93 -3.81
C PRO A 46 1.91 -4.38 -4.31
N GLU A 47 0.98 -4.73 -5.22
CA GLU A 47 0.93 -6.03 -5.91
C GLU A 47 0.69 -7.24 -4.98
N THR A 48 0.19 -6.99 -3.77
CA THR A 48 -0.22 -8.04 -2.84
C THR A 48 -1.75 -8.14 -2.77
N VAL A 49 -2.28 -9.35 -2.58
CA VAL A 49 -3.73 -9.57 -2.40
C VAL A 49 -4.26 -8.96 -1.10
N TRP A 50 -3.38 -8.62 -0.16
CA TRP A 50 -3.71 -7.97 1.11
C TRP A 50 -3.39 -6.47 1.09
N ASN A 51 -3.09 -5.89 -0.08
CA ASN A 51 -2.90 -4.45 -0.21
C ASN A 51 -4.21 -3.74 0.14
N ASP A 52 -4.24 -3.12 1.31
CA ASP A 52 -5.40 -2.39 1.81
C ASP A 52 -4.93 -1.04 2.33
N VAL A 53 -4.83 -0.10 1.39
CA VAL A 53 -4.39 1.27 1.65
C VAL A 53 -5.30 1.97 2.66
N ALA A 54 -6.62 1.74 2.60
CA ALA A 54 -7.55 2.39 3.51
C ALA A 54 -7.29 1.92 4.95
N ARG A 55 -7.21 0.60 5.14
CA ARG A 55 -6.92 0.03 6.45
C ARG A 55 -5.54 0.39 6.98
N ALA A 56 -4.53 0.50 6.11
CA ALA A 56 -3.21 0.98 6.50
C ALA A 56 -3.27 2.41 7.07
N LEU A 57 -4.04 3.30 6.44
CA LEU A 57 -4.22 4.68 6.91
C LEU A 57 -4.99 4.74 8.24
N ASP A 58 -6.05 3.94 8.39
CA ASP A 58 -6.83 3.86 9.64
C ASP A 58 -5.97 3.36 10.80
N LEU A 59 -5.06 2.42 10.53
CA LEU A 59 -4.12 1.93 11.55
C LEU A 59 -3.14 3.02 11.98
N LEU A 60 -2.73 3.92 11.08
CA LEU A 60 -1.77 5.00 11.37
C LEU A 60 -2.40 6.20 12.09
N GLU A 61 -3.69 6.45 11.90
CA GLU A 61 -4.39 7.62 12.45
C GLU A 61 -4.14 7.89 13.95
N PRO A 62 -4.29 6.93 14.87
CA PRO A 62 -4.03 7.18 16.29
C PRO A 62 -2.57 7.53 16.59
N MET A 63 -1.62 7.01 15.81
CA MET A 63 -0.19 7.31 15.97
C MET A 63 0.15 8.73 15.48
N ILE A 64 -0.55 9.20 14.46
CA ILE A 64 -0.42 10.57 13.95
C ILE A 64 -1.02 11.56 14.93
N ARG A 65 -2.14 11.20 15.59
CA ARG A 65 -2.74 12.05 16.62
C ARG A 65 -1.86 12.18 17.87
N ASN A 66 -1.09 11.13 18.21
CA ASN A 66 -0.18 11.14 19.36
C ASN A 66 1.23 11.65 19.01
N GLN A 67 1.43 12.96 19.05
CA GLN A 67 2.71 13.61 18.73
C GLN A 67 3.85 13.26 19.70
N ASN A 68 3.53 12.82 20.91
CA ASN A 68 4.53 12.43 21.92
C ASN A 68 5.06 11.00 21.71
N SER A 69 4.50 10.24 20.77
CA SER A 69 4.97 8.88 20.49
C SER A 69 6.34 8.94 19.78
N PRO A 70 7.32 8.13 20.19
CA PRO A 70 8.61 8.04 19.50
C PRO A 70 8.46 7.53 18.05
N LEU A 71 7.32 6.92 17.72
CA LEU A 71 7.01 6.42 16.37
C LEU A 71 6.22 7.44 15.53
N HIS A 72 5.85 8.59 16.08
CA HIS A 72 5.03 9.60 15.42
C HIS A 72 5.60 10.01 14.05
N GLY A 73 6.87 10.42 14.00
CA GLY A 73 7.51 10.86 12.75
C GLY A 73 7.54 9.77 11.68
N LEU A 74 7.73 8.50 12.08
CA LEU A 74 7.70 7.38 11.16
C LEU A 74 6.27 7.05 10.67
N ALA A 75 5.27 7.18 11.54
CA ALA A 75 3.86 7.03 11.16
C ALA A 75 3.43 8.10 10.14
N VAL A 76 3.84 9.36 10.34
CA VAL A 76 3.60 10.46 9.40
C VAL A 76 4.28 10.18 8.06
N LEU A 77 5.55 9.76 8.07
CA LEU A 77 6.27 9.40 6.84
C LEU A 77 5.57 8.27 6.08
N LEU A 78 5.14 7.22 6.79
CA LEU A 78 4.45 6.09 6.17
C LEU A 78 3.09 6.52 5.61
N GLN A 79 2.34 7.38 6.31
CA GLN A 79 1.07 7.92 5.82
C GLN A 79 1.27 8.66 4.49
N THR A 80 2.23 9.58 4.45
CA THR A 80 2.55 10.35 3.22
C THR A 80 2.94 9.41 2.08
N PHE A 81 3.79 8.42 2.36
CA PHE A 81 4.21 7.43 1.38
C PHE A 81 3.01 6.64 0.80
N VAL A 82 2.14 6.15 1.67
CA VAL A 82 0.94 5.38 1.29
C VAL A 82 -0.04 6.21 0.46
N GLN A 83 -0.23 7.48 0.83
CA GLN A 83 -1.08 8.40 0.07
C GLN A 83 -0.51 8.67 -1.32
N GLU A 84 0.80 8.87 -1.44
CA GLU A 84 1.46 9.07 -2.73
C GLU A 84 1.38 7.84 -3.61
N GLN A 85 1.58 6.63 -3.07
CA GLN A 85 1.38 5.39 -3.82
C GLN A 85 -0.04 5.29 -4.39
N ARG A 86 -1.06 5.63 -3.59
CA ARG A 86 -2.46 5.66 -4.05
C ARG A 86 -2.67 6.67 -5.18
N ARG A 87 -2.07 7.86 -5.06
CA ARG A 87 -2.15 8.92 -6.07
C ARG A 87 -1.50 8.47 -7.39
N LEU A 88 -0.31 7.89 -7.32
CA LEU A 88 0.40 7.35 -8.48
C LEU A 88 -0.36 6.19 -9.13
N GLY A 89 -0.91 5.27 -8.35
CA GLY A 89 -1.74 4.17 -8.86
C GLY A 89 -2.96 4.66 -9.65
N LYS A 90 -3.64 5.70 -9.16
CA LYS A 90 -4.75 6.34 -9.89
C LYS A 90 -4.29 6.96 -11.21
N SER A 91 -3.13 7.62 -11.22
CA SER A 91 -2.57 8.21 -12.44
C SER A 91 -2.22 7.14 -13.49
N VAL A 92 -1.59 6.03 -13.07
CA VAL A 92 -1.27 4.90 -13.96
C VAL A 92 -2.55 4.31 -14.55
N HIS A 93 -3.57 4.07 -13.71
CA HIS A 93 -4.86 3.55 -14.19
C HIS A 93 -5.52 4.49 -15.20
N GLY A 94 -5.53 5.81 -14.93
CA GLY A 94 -6.06 6.80 -15.86
C GLY A 94 -5.30 6.89 -17.17
N MET A 95 -3.97 6.72 -17.16
CA MET A 95 -3.16 6.65 -18.38
C MET A 95 -3.47 5.38 -19.20
N GLN A 96 -3.63 4.24 -18.53
CA GLN A 96 -4.00 2.99 -19.19
C GLN A 96 -5.36 3.09 -19.89
N GLN A 97 -6.36 3.67 -19.23
CA GLN A 97 -7.68 3.91 -19.85
C GLN A 97 -7.60 4.80 -21.08
N LYS A 98 -6.79 5.88 -21.04
CA LYS A 98 -6.58 6.76 -22.20
C LYS A 98 -5.92 6.02 -23.36
N LEU A 99 -4.92 5.19 -23.07
CA LEU A 99 -4.24 4.38 -24.08
C LEU A 99 -5.21 3.39 -24.75
N ASP A 100 -6.05 2.72 -23.95
CA ASP A 100 -7.02 1.75 -24.47
C ASP A 100 -8.11 2.43 -25.31
N ALA A 101 -8.56 3.63 -24.91
CA ALA A 101 -9.46 4.45 -25.70
C ALA A 101 -8.85 4.87 -27.05
N LEU A 102 -7.58 5.30 -27.06
CA LEU A 102 -6.87 5.65 -28.30
C LEU A 102 -6.74 4.44 -29.24
N LYS A 103 -6.36 3.27 -28.72
CA LYS A 103 -6.28 2.02 -29.49
C LYS A 103 -7.64 1.59 -30.05
N ALA A 104 -8.72 1.85 -29.33
CA ALA A 104 -10.07 1.58 -29.80
C ALA A 104 -10.48 2.55 -30.93
N MET A 105 -10.14 3.84 -30.81
CA MET A 105 -10.40 4.82 -31.87
C MET A 105 -9.62 4.49 -33.15
N GLU A 106 -8.35 4.10 -33.02
CA GLU A 106 -7.52 3.70 -34.17
C GLU A 106 -8.11 2.49 -34.91
N ARG A 107 -8.56 1.46 -34.18
CA ARG A 107 -9.24 0.29 -34.77
C ARG A 107 -10.49 0.69 -35.54
N ASN A 108 -11.36 1.51 -34.95
CA ASN A 108 -12.56 2.02 -35.62
C ASN A 108 -12.23 2.84 -36.90
N LEU A 109 -11.15 3.62 -36.87
CA LEU A 109 -10.69 4.41 -38.03
C LEU A 109 -10.16 3.54 -39.17
N ILE A 110 -9.45 2.46 -38.84
CA ILE A 110 -8.95 1.49 -39.82
C ILE A 110 -10.11 0.70 -40.44
N GLU A 111 -11.09 0.27 -39.63
CA GLU A 111 -12.29 -0.44 -40.10
C GLU A 111 -13.15 0.43 -41.02
N ARG A 112 -13.29 1.73 -40.75
CA ARG A 112 -14.02 2.68 -41.61
C ARG A 112 -13.33 3.00 -42.94
N LYS A 113 -12.03 2.73 -43.06
CA LYS A 113 -11.24 3.00 -44.27
C LYS A 113 -11.11 1.78 -45.20
N ARG A 114 -11.61 0.62 -44.79
CA ARG A 114 -11.75 -0.58 -45.62
C ARG A 114 -13.16 -0.68 -46.17
#